data_AF-A0AAQ4CVX8-F1
#
_entry.id   AF-A0AAQ4CVX8-F1
#
_cell.length_a   1.000
_cell.length_b   1.000
_cell.length_c   1.000
_cell.angle_alpha   90.00
_cell.angle_beta   90.00
_cell.angle_gamma   90.00
#
_symmetry.space_group_name_H-M   'P 1'
#
loop_
_entity.id
_entity.type
_entity.pdbx_description
1 polymer ?
#
loop_
_entity_poly.entity_id
_entity_poly.type
_entity_poly.pdbx_seq_one_letter_code
_entity_poly.pdbx_strand_id
1 'polypeptide(L)'
;MEEEEIISELNKKVEEADNDAKSLSADNSIIGRVTRYETVRVGERNYIGIDIGFEDYMRSNIKMDEYLGIRTIVHPALIIGRVISISRSDMLATLRIREISSYPKDPATIMTDTFIEIEPIAEKDLVKGVIRPAVSPIDPQSPVIRPKSEILEEILGIPKEGITIGRIYSGGEVLEDTEVKLDEEILRHHVLIIGTTGSGKTTLLKTITSSNVKVFVFDRQGDFVRHAINKIDEFVVIMPVTKRMIENVPSKFLPLQYGEKFAERYGCEFPTEYDIKQNEILMECKGKVVHLIPYSIRFGEVFPTLYKIAPYMSETATLEWDAIFQVFSSMLENTLEEKLKDYVSDVREIISKVMENIEPENLIFKELKIEHDFEIKGTKTTDVIKISNNLLTVYVNKIFTKALEELKLFPQTKNSIMRVIKAFAESGIFNVGKTFHFSEDFFKYNKIIVDLTWILDYSASVQAMATIAYKLLSDFYNWKDKLYKEGKVSELTLLIMDEAHEYFPQTTKVEASKEIVEGLINRLMRLGRVRNIGVILATHVSDDLNELIIQLTNTKIIMRNDISILKKLGFEDYADILQIAPVGVAVIRSTKFSDVLIRTLSDS
;
A
#
# COMPACT_ATOMS: atom_id res chain seq x y z
N MET A 1 10.76 -58.76 -10.58
CA MET A 1 9.30 -58.99 -10.64
C MET A 1 9.00 -59.55 -11.99
N GLU A 2 8.26 -60.65 -12.04
CA GLU A 2 7.70 -61.15 -13.28
C GLU A 2 6.68 -60.14 -13.82
N GLU A 3 6.51 -60.05 -15.14
CA GLU A 3 5.67 -59.03 -15.81
C GLU A 3 4.22 -59.04 -15.28
N GLU A 4 3.70 -60.22 -14.95
CA GLU A 4 2.36 -60.39 -14.36
C GLU A 4 2.23 -59.78 -12.95
N GLU A 5 3.30 -59.84 -12.14
CA GLU A 5 3.31 -59.22 -10.80
C GLU A 5 3.27 -57.69 -10.90
N ILE A 6 3.99 -57.11 -11.87
CA ILE A 6 4.01 -55.66 -12.11
C ILE A 6 2.63 -55.17 -12.55
N ILE A 7 1.97 -55.89 -13.47
CA ILE A 7 0.63 -55.53 -13.96
C ILE A 7 -0.40 -55.62 -12.82
N SER A 8 -0.33 -56.67 -11.99
CA SER A 8 -1.21 -56.81 -10.83
C SER A 8 -1.02 -55.66 -9.82
N GLU A 9 0.23 -55.27 -9.54
CA GLU A 9 0.53 -54.14 -8.67
C GLU A 9 0.02 -52.80 -9.24
N LEU A 10 0.20 -52.57 -10.55
CA LEU A 10 -0.27 -51.36 -11.21
C LEU A 10 -1.80 -51.26 -11.22
N ASN A 11 -2.52 -52.35 -11.47
CA ASN A 11 -3.99 -52.37 -11.41
C ASN A 11 -4.48 -51.97 -10.01
N LYS A 12 -3.83 -52.48 -8.96
CA LYS A 12 -4.15 -52.10 -7.58
C LYS A 12 -3.90 -50.61 -7.34
N LYS A 13 -2.77 -50.07 -7.82
CA LYS A 13 -2.47 -48.62 -7.70
C LYS A 13 -3.47 -47.74 -8.45
N VAL A 14 -3.98 -48.20 -9.60
CA VAL A 14 -5.04 -47.48 -10.34
C VAL A 14 -6.33 -47.45 -9.52
N GLU A 15 -6.75 -48.58 -8.95
CA GLU A 15 -7.94 -48.63 -8.08
C GLU A 15 -7.77 -47.75 -6.82
N GLU A 16 -6.60 -47.77 -6.20
CA GLU A 16 -6.25 -46.88 -5.09
C GLU A 16 -6.32 -45.41 -5.49
N ALA A 17 -5.74 -45.04 -6.65
CA ALA A 17 -5.78 -43.67 -7.16
C ALA A 17 -7.22 -43.19 -7.43
N ASP A 18 -8.07 -44.05 -8.00
CA ASP A 18 -9.49 -43.72 -8.26
C ASP A 18 -10.28 -43.55 -6.95
N ASN A 19 -10.02 -44.39 -5.93
CA ASN A 19 -10.66 -44.27 -4.62
C ASN A 19 -10.21 -43.01 -3.87
N ASP A 20 -8.90 -42.72 -3.87
CA ASP A 20 -8.34 -41.50 -3.33
C ASP A 20 -8.96 -40.28 -4.01
N ALA A 21 -8.97 -40.26 -5.34
CA ALA A 21 -9.51 -39.18 -6.14
C ALA A 21 -10.96 -38.85 -5.75
N LYS A 22 -11.83 -39.86 -5.66
CA LYS A 22 -13.21 -39.66 -5.21
C LYS A 22 -13.28 -39.09 -3.80
N SER A 23 -12.47 -39.61 -2.87
CA SER A 23 -12.47 -39.13 -1.48
C SER A 23 -12.00 -37.68 -1.32
N LEU A 24 -11.11 -37.23 -2.20
CA LEU A 24 -10.54 -35.88 -2.22
C LEU A 24 -11.40 -34.91 -3.07
N SER A 25 -12.34 -35.44 -3.86
CA SER A 25 -13.25 -34.65 -4.69
C SER A 25 -14.36 -34.01 -3.86
N ALA A 26 -14.81 -32.83 -4.26
CA ALA A 26 -15.94 -32.12 -3.65
C ALA A 26 -17.27 -32.87 -3.82
N ASP A 27 -17.43 -33.59 -4.94
CA ASP A 27 -18.67 -34.26 -5.35
C ASP A 27 -18.57 -35.81 -5.35
N ASN A 28 -17.46 -36.36 -4.83
CA ASN A 28 -17.11 -37.78 -4.91
C ASN A 28 -17.07 -38.36 -6.33
N SER A 29 -16.82 -37.52 -7.35
CA SER A 29 -16.74 -37.93 -8.76
C SER A 29 -15.34 -37.75 -9.35
N ILE A 30 -15.11 -38.42 -10.49
CA ILE A 30 -13.94 -38.22 -11.36
C ILE A 30 -14.46 -37.56 -12.63
N ILE A 31 -13.85 -36.45 -13.03
CA ILE A 31 -14.31 -35.59 -14.11
C ILE A 31 -13.69 -35.98 -15.44
N GLY A 32 -12.48 -36.53 -15.41
CA GLY A 32 -11.74 -36.93 -16.59
C GLY A 32 -10.46 -37.66 -16.22
N ARG A 33 -9.62 -37.93 -17.23
CA ARG A 33 -8.34 -38.58 -17.03
C ARG A 33 -7.25 -37.91 -17.84
N VAL A 34 -6.02 -37.94 -17.32
CA VAL A 34 -4.85 -37.51 -18.08
C VAL A 34 -4.76 -38.31 -19.38
N THR A 35 -4.58 -37.59 -20.49
CA THR A 35 -4.65 -38.17 -21.83
C THR A 35 -3.63 -39.28 -22.04
N ARG A 36 -3.97 -40.23 -22.90
CA ARG A 36 -3.07 -41.29 -23.37
C ARG A 36 -2.34 -40.92 -24.66
N TYR A 37 -2.80 -39.88 -25.35
CA TYR A 37 -2.47 -39.65 -26.77
C TYR A 37 -1.46 -38.52 -26.99
N GLU A 38 -1.36 -37.58 -26.07
CA GLU A 38 -0.31 -36.55 -26.07
C GLU A 38 0.78 -36.83 -25.04
N THR A 39 2.04 -36.49 -25.36
CA THR A 39 3.11 -36.48 -24.36
C THR A 39 2.77 -35.46 -23.28
N VAL A 40 2.57 -35.94 -22.05
CA VAL A 40 2.53 -35.07 -20.86
C VAL A 40 3.91 -34.45 -20.67
N ARG A 41 4.01 -33.12 -20.80
CA ARG A 41 5.28 -32.38 -20.69
C ARG A 41 5.23 -31.46 -19.48
N VAL A 42 6.11 -31.72 -18.52
CA VAL A 42 6.44 -30.79 -17.44
C VAL A 42 7.78 -30.15 -17.85
N GLY A 43 7.76 -28.88 -18.29
CA GLY A 43 8.93 -28.15 -18.79
C GLY A 43 8.62 -26.96 -19.74
N GLU A 44 9.06 -27.05 -21.00
CA GLU A 44 9.15 -25.91 -21.96
C GLU A 44 7.80 -25.28 -22.38
N ARG A 45 6.70 -26.02 -22.22
CA ARG A 45 5.31 -25.54 -22.23
C ARG A 45 4.56 -26.38 -21.20
N ASN A 46 4.31 -25.82 -20.02
CA ASN A 46 3.79 -26.53 -18.85
C ASN A 46 2.28 -26.74 -18.94
N TYR A 47 1.84 -27.69 -19.77
CA TYR A 47 0.44 -28.11 -19.72
C TYR A 47 0.29 -29.62 -19.75
N ILE A 48 -0.79 -30.06 -19.12
CA ILE A 48 -1.18 -31.47 -19.03
C ILE A 48 -2.50 -31.60 -19.76
N GLY A 49 -2.51 -32.42 -20.81
CA GLY A 49 -3.71 -32.76 -21.55
C GLY A 49 -4.61 -33.71 -20.77
N ILE A 50 -5.90 -33.40 -20.72
CA ILE A 50 -6.91 -34.22 -20.05
C ILE A 50 -8.08 -34.45 -20.99
N ASP A 51 -8.49 -35.71 -21.07
CA ASP A 51 -9.66 -36.15 -21.82
C ASP A 51 -10.84 -36.27 -20.86
N ILE A 52 -11.95 -35.65 -21.22
CA ILE A 52 -13.23 -35.73 -20.51
C ILE A 52 -14.25 -36.36 -21.45
N GLY A 53 -14.79 -37.50 -21.03
CA GLY A 53 -15.83 -38.20 -21.79
C GLY A 53 -17.08 -37.34 -21.97
N PHE A 54 -17.82 -37.56 -23.05
CA PHE A 54 -19.01 -36.75 -23.36
C PHE A 54 -20.07 -36.73 -22.24
N GLU A 55 -20.29 -37.86 -21.56
CA GLU A 55 -21.21 -37.91 -20.42
C GLU A 55 -20.75 -37.05 -19.23
N ASP A 56 -19.45 -37.07 -18.93
CA ASP A 56 -18.86 -36.27 -17.87
C ASP A 56 -18.83 -34.79 -18.26
N TYR A 57 -18.56 -34.46 -19.52
CA TYR A 57 -18.65 -33.09 -20.04
C TYR A 57 -20.07 -32.51 -19.85
N MET A 58 -21.10 -33.28 -20.18
CA MET A 58 -22.51 -32.88 -20.01
C MET A 58 -22.87 -32.58 -18.56
N ARG A 59 -22.22 -33.22 -17.59
CA ARG A 59 -22.48 -33.05 -16.16
C ARG A 59 -21.56 -32.05 -15.49
N SER A 60 -20.32 -31.95 -15.94
CA SER A 60 -19.25 -31.24 -15.25
C SER A 60 -19.21 -29.75 -15.54
N ASN A 61 -19.62 -29.28 -16.73
CA ASN A 61 -19.59 -27.85 -17.11
C ASN A 61 -18.26 -27.14 -16.75
N ILE A 62 -17.14 -27.72 -17.16
CA ILE A 62 -15.79 -27.19 -16.87
C ILE A 62 -15.59 -25.83 -17.54
N LYS A 63 -14.94 -24.91 -16.84
CA LYS A 63 -14.70 -23.54 -17.29
C LYS A 63 -13.22 -23.20 -17.31
N MET A 64 -12.87 -22.17 -18.09
CA MET A 64 -11.54 -21.56 -18.08
C MET A 64 -11.22 -21.03 -16.69
N ASP A 65 -9.93 -21.07 -16.31
CA ASP A 65 -9.43 -20.67 -14.98
C ASP A 65 -9.97 -21.48 -13.79
N GLU A 66 -10.61 -22.62 -14.04
CA GLU A 66 -11.05 -23.52 -12.98
C GLU A 66 -9.86 -24.30 -12.40
N TYR A 67 -9.80 -24.43 -11.07
CA TYR A 67 -8.82 -25.27 -10.38
C TYR A 67 -9.28 -26.73 -10.37
N LEU A 68 -8.42 -27.63 -10.86
CA LEU A 68 -8.65 -29.08 -10.84
C LEU A 68 -7.46 -29.80 -10.19
N GLY A 69 -7.72 -31.00 -9.67
CA GLY A 69 -6.74 -31.86 -9.04
C GLY A 69 -6.47 -33.11 -9.88
N ILE A 70 -5.20 -33.49 -10.03
CA ILE A 70 -4.76 -34.72 -10.70
C ILE A 70 -4.14 -35.63 -9.63
N ARG A 71 -4.72 -36.81 -9.44
CA ARG A 71 -4.21 -37.81 -8.51
C ARG A 71 -3.37 -38.82 -9.28
N THR A 72 -2.05 -38.78 -9.11
CA THR A 72 -1.08 -39.63 -9.85
C THR A 72 -1.15 -41.11 -9.45
N ILE A 73 -0.74 -42.03 -10.31
CA ILE A 73 -0.95 -43.47 -10.07
C ILE A 73 0.26 -44.09 -9.36
N VAL A 74 1.45 -43.95 -9.94
CA VAL A 74 2.66 -44.69 -9.51
C VAL A 74 3.19 -44.14 -8.19
N HIS A 75 3.26 -42.81 -8.10
CA HIS A 75 3.70 -42.10 -6.92
C HIS A 75 2.53 -41.30 -6.34
N PRO A 76 2.03 -41.63 -5.14
CA PRO A 76 0.84 -40.99 -4.60
C PRO A 76 0.99 -39.48 -4.35
N ALA A 77 0.56 -38.66 -5.30
CA ALA A 77 0.51 -37.21 -5.17
C ALA A 77 -0.84 -36.68 -5.68
N LEU A 78 -1.23 -35.52 -5.15
CA LEU A 78 -2.33 -34.71 -5.67
C LEU A 78 -1.72 -33.41 -6.22
N ILE A 79 -1.86 -33.19 -7.53
CA ILE A 79 -1.35 -32.02 -8.24
C ILE A 79 -2.52 -31.09 -8.54
N ILE A 80 -2.45 -29.86 -8.07
CA ILE A 80 -3.42 -28.81 -8.38
C ILE A 80 -2.92 -28.04 -9.61
N GLY A 81 -3.82 -27.83 -10.57
CA GLY A 81 -3.57 -27.00 -11.72
C GLY A 81 -4.80 -26.19 -12.14
N ARG A 82 -4.58 -25.23 -13.04
CA ARG A 82 -5.60 -24.33 -13.57
C ARG A 82 -5.88 -24.64 -15.04
N VAL A 83 -7.15 -24.65 -15.43
CA VAL A 83 -7.57 -24.83 -16.83
C VAL A 83 -7.18 -23.60 -17.65
N ILE A 84 -6.29 -23.78 -18.64
CA ILE A 84 -5.82 -22.72 -19.53
C ILE A 84 -6.36 -22.84 -20.96
N SER A 85 -6.94 -23.97 -21.32
CA SER A 85 -7.55 -24.19 -22.63
C SER A 85 -8.64 -25.25 -22.54
N ILE A 86 -9.71 -25.05 -23.30
CA ILE A 86 -10.79 -26.02 -23.49
C ILE A 86 -11.06 -26.13 -24.98
N SER A 87 -10.99 -27.34 -25.51
CA SER A 87 -11.19 -27.63 -26.92
C SER A 87 -12.21 -28.75 -27.12
N ARG A 88 -13.09 -28.54 -28.09
CA ARG A 88 -14.04 -29.54 -28.58
C ARG A 88 -14.07 -29.49 -30.09
N SER A 89 -14.09 -30.66 -30.71
CA SER A 89 -14.21 -30.80 -32.16
C SER A 89 -15.36 -31.73 -32.49
N ASP A 90 -16.12 -31.38 -33.52
CA ASP A 90 -17.06 -32.31 -34.13
C ASP A 90 -16.31 -33.53 -34.68
N MET A 91 -16.95 -34.69 -34.69
CA MET A 91 -16.37 -35.92 -35.21
C MET A 91 -15.89 -35.78 -36.66
N LEU A 92 -16.66 -35.12 -37.53
CA LEU A 92 -16.28 -34.89 -38.93
C LEU A 92 -15.09 -33.93 -39.04
N ALA A 93 -15.05 -32.90 -38.20
CA ALA A 93 -13.94 -31.95 -38.15
C ALA A 93 -12.63 -32.66 -37.72
N THR A 94 -12.72 -33.56 -36.75
CA THR A 94 -11.60 -34.39 -36.26
C THR A 94 -11.06 -35.31 -37.37
N LEU A 95 -11.97 -35.93 -38.12
CA LEU A 95 -11.64 -36.76 -39.29
C LEU A 95 -11.22 -35.94 -40.53
N ARG A 96 -11.24 -34.60 -40.45
CA ARG A 96 -10.99 -33.66 -41.56
C ARG A 96 -11.88 -33.90 -42.77
N ILE A 97 -13.11 -34.37 -42.54
CA ILE A 97 -14.12 -34.59 -43.57
C ILE A 97 -14.93 -33.30 -43.75
N ARG A 98 -14.98 -32.78 -44.98
CA ARG A 98 -15.81 -31.63 -45.34
C ARG A 98 -17.04 -32.11 -46.11
N GLU A 99 -18.22 -31.95 -45.52
CA GLU A 99 -19.46 -32.16 -46.26
C GLU A 99 -19.73 -30.99 -47.22
N ILE A 100 -20.23 -31.31 -48.42
CA ILE A 100 -20.53 -30.34 -49.49
C ILE A 100 -22.03 -29.94 -49.45
N SER A 101 -22.84 -30.66 -48.67
CA SER A 101 -24.29 -30.43 -48.49
C SER A 101 -24.63 -29.47 -47.34
N SER A 102 -25.88 -28.99 -47.30
CA SER A 102 -26.41 -28.07 -46.28
C SER A 102 -26.06 -28.50 -44.86
N TYR A 103 -25.68 -27.55 -43.99
CA TYR A 103 -25.31 -27.71 -42.57
C TYR A 103 -25.96 -28.96 -41.93
N PRO A 104 -25.21 -30.06 -41.72
CA PRO A 104 -25.76 -31.26 -41.10
C PRO A 104 -26.27 -30.94 -39.70
N LYS A 105 -27.45 -31.45 -39.35
CA LYS A 105 -28.10 -31.25 -38.04
C LYS A 105 -28.01 -32.51 -37.17
N ASP A 106 -27.08 -33.42 -37.43
CA ASP A 106 -26.96 -34.66 -36.66
C ASP A 106 -26.28 -34.38 -35.30
N PRO A 107 -27.01 -34.48 -34.17
CA PRO A 107 -26.42 -34.27 -32.85
C PRO A 107 -25.48 -35.39 -32.42
N ALA A 108 -25.41 -36.53 -33.12
CA ALA A 108 -24.48 -37.60 -32.77
C ALA A 108 -23.02 -37.19 -33.02
N THR A 109 -22.76 -36.29 -33.99
CA THR A 109 -21.39 -35.89 -34.36
C THR A 109 -20.70 -35.01 -33.31
N ILE A 110 -21.47 -34.46 -32.35
CA ILE A 110 -20.94 -33.70 -31.21
C ILE A 110 -20.67 -34.56 -29.97
N MET A 111 -20.92 -35.87 -30.03
CA MET A 111 -20.59 -36.84 -28.97
C MET A 111 -19.11 -37.20 -28.99
N THR A 112 -18.27 -36.17 -28.90
CA THR A 112 -16.81 -36.28 -28.85
C THR A 112 -16.30 -35.88 -27.48
N ASP A 113 -15.14 -36.42 -27.14
CA ASP A 113 -14.43 -36.08 -25.90
C ASP A 113 -14.04 -34.60 -25.91
N THR A 114 -14.05 -34.01 -24.71
CA THR A 114 -13.55 -32.65 -24.50
C THR A 114 -12.10 -32.74 -24.04
N PHE A 115 -11.21 -32.04 -24.75
CA PHE A 115 -9.81 -31.97 -24.40
C PHE A 115 -9.52 -30.65 -23.71
N ILE A 116 -8.96 -30.72 -22.50
CA ILE A 116 -8.53 -29.55 -21.73
C ILE A 116 -7.03 -29.57 -21.49
N GLU A 117 -6.45 -28.38 -21.42
CA GLU A 117 -5.05 -28.19 -21.01
C GLU A 117 -5.03 -27.58 -19.62
N ILE A 118 -4.29 -28.20 -18.71
CA ILE A 118 -4.12 -27.74 -17.34
C ILE A 118 -2.68 -27.32 -17.09
N GLU A 119 -2.51 -26.10 -16.60
CA GLU A 119 -1.24 -25.60 -16.09
C GLU A 119 -1.05 -26.05 -14.63
N PRO A 120 -0.04 -26.89 -14.32
CA PRO A 120 0.18 -27.36 -12.96
C PRO A 120 0.81 -26.26 -12.08
N ILE A 121 0.30 -26.11 -10.87
CA ILE A 121 0.69 -25.03 -9.94
C ILE A 121 1.48 -25.59 -8.74
N ALA A 122 0.88 -26.53 -8.02
CA ALA A 122 1.46 -27.10 -6.81
C ALA A 122 1.05 -28.56 -6.64
N GLU A 123 1.81 -29.32 -5.85
CA GLU A 123 1.53 -30.71 -5.56
C GLU A 123 1.73 -31.04 -4.09
N LYS A 124 0.94 -32.01 -3.60
CA LYS A 124 1.10 -32.61 -2.28
C LYS A 124 1.44 -34.08 -2.44
N ASP A 125 2.59 -34.48 -1.89
CA ASP A 125 2.93 -35.89 -1.68
C ASP A 125 2.00 -36.44 -0.60
N LEU A 126 1.12 -37.38 -0.96
CA LEU A 126 0.09 -37.90 -0.06
C LEU A 126 0.65 -38.88 0.97
N VAL A 127 1.85 -39.40 0.75
CA VAL A 127 2.54 -40.29 1.69
C VAL A 127 3.28 -39.46 2.74
N LYS A 128 4.02 -38.43 2.31
CA LYS A 128 4.86 -37.61 3.18
C LYS A 128 4.14 -36.39 3.73
N GLY A 129 3.02 -35.99 3.14
CA GLY A 129 2.30 -34.75 3.47
C GLY A 129 3.04 -33.48 3.06
N VAL A 130 4.04 -33.57 2.18
CA VAL A 130 4.89 -32.44 1.79
C VAL A 130 4.29 -31.74 0.58
N ILE A 131 4.19 -30.41 0.65
CA ILE A 131 3.69 -29.55 -0.43
C ILE A 131 4.89 -28.88 -1.12
N ARG A 132 4.87 -28.82 -2.45
CA ARG A 132 5.93 -28.23 -3.27
C ARG A 132 5.37 -27.78 -4.63
N PRO A 133 6.14 -27.00 -5.43
CA PRO A 133 5.79 -26.76 -6.82
C PRO A 133 5.57 -28.07 -7.58
N ALA A 134 4.67 -28.07 -8.55
CA ALA A 134 4.37 -29.25 -9.34
C ALA A 134 5.56 -29.63 -10.23
N VAL A 135 6.28 -30.69 -9.84
CA VAL A 135 7.51 -31.15 -10.49
C VAL A 135 7.53 -32.66 -10.70
N SER A 136 6.54 -33.37 -10.14
CA SER A 136 6.45 -34.81 -10.29
C SER A 136 6.02 -35.19 -11.71
N PRO A 137 6.49 -36.34 -12.22
CA PRO A 137 5.94 -36.92 -13.44
C PRO A 137 4.47 -37.29 -13.21
N ILE A 138 3.67 -37.16 -14.25
CA ILE A 138 2.23 -37.45 -14.21
C ILE A 138 1.96 -38.64 -15.10
N ASP A 139 1.37 -39.66 -14.50
CA ASP A 139 1.05 -40.90 -15.20
C ASP A 139 -0.17 -40.66 -16.12
N PRO A 140 -0.10 -41.06 -17.41
CA PRO A 140 -1.30 -41.15 -18.24
C PRO A 140 -2.39 -41.96 -17.54
N GLN A 141 -3.65 -41.58 -17.76
CA GLN A 141 -4.84 -42.16 -17.11
C GLN A 141 -5.05 -41.80 -15.64
N SER A 142 -4.18 -40.97 -15.04
CA SER A 142 -4.40 -40.43 -13.69
C SER A 142 -5.77 -39.74 -13.60
N PRO A 143 -6.61 -40.04 -12.60
CA PRO A 143 -7.92 -39.44 -12.44
C PRO A 143 -7.84 -37.94 -12.10
N VAL A 144 -8.78 -37.19 -12.66
CA VAL A 144 -8.91 -35.73 -12.50
C VAL A 144 -10.19 -35.40 -11.76
N ILE A 145 -10.11 -34.49 -10.79
CA ILE A 145 -11.20 -34.17 -9.85
C ILE A 145 -11.33 -32.66 -9.60
N ARG A 146 -12.46 -32.26 -9.02
CA ARG A 146 -12.60 -30.96 -8.34
C ARG A 146 -12.22 -31.14 -6.88
N PRO A 147 -11.07 -30.62 -6.43
CA PRO A 147 -10.64 -30.81 -5.05
C PRO A 147 -11.60 -30.14 -4.06
N LYS A 148 -11.74 -30.70 -2.86
CA LYS A 148 -12.41 -30.01 -1.74
C LYS A 148 -11.69 -28.70 -1.41
N SER A 149 -12.45 -27.69 -0.99
CA SER A 149 -11.95 -26.35 -0.62
C SER A 149 -10.76 -26.40 0.35
N GLU A 150 -10.87 -27.17 1.44
CA GLU A 150 -9.81 -27.31 2.46
C GLU A 150 -8.50 -27.85 1.87
N ILE A 151 -8.59 -28.82 0.96
CA ILE A 151 -7.43 -29.42 0.30
C ILE A 151 -6.84 -28.43 -0.70
N LEU A 152 -7.68 -27.71 -1.44
CA LEU A 152 -7.24 -26.70 -2.39
C LEU A 152 -6.45 -25.59 -1.69
N GLU A 153 -6.96 -25.06 -0.59
CA GLU A 153 -6.27 -24.04 0.22
C GLU A 153 -4.93 -24.53 0.75
N GLU A 154 -4.92 -25.76 1.28
CA GLU A 154 -3.72 -26.38 1.82
C GLU A 154 -2.64 -26.51 0.74
N ILE A 155 -2.96 -27.09 -0.42
CA ILE A 155 -1.97 -27.33 -1.49
C ILE A 155 -1.51 -26.05 -2.16
N LEU A 156 -2.38 -25.04 -2.28
CA LEU A 156 -1.98 -23.71 -2.74
C LEU A 156 -1.10 -22.97 -1.73
N GLY A 157 -0.98 -23.47 -0.50
CA GLY A 157 -0.13 -22.91 0.56
C GLY A 157 -0.76 -21.71 1.27
N ILE A 158 -2.07 -21.51 1.14
CA ILE A 158 -2.76 -20.38 1.74
C ILE A 158 -2.64 -20.45 3.27
N PRO A 159 -2.22 -19.37 3.95
CA PRO A 159 -2.08 -19.37 5.40
C PRO A 159 -3.41 -19.66 6.11
N LYS A 160 -3.36 -20.45 7.20
CA LYS A 160 -4.54 -20.77 8.03
C LYS A 160 -5.01 -19.60 8.88
N GLU A 161 -4.06 -18.76 9.31
CA GLU A 161 -4.27 -17.60 10.17
C GLU A 161 -3.83 -16.33 9.45
N GLY A 162 -4.42 -15.19 9.82
CA GLY A 162 -4.11 -13.88 9.25
C GLY A 162 -5.35 -13.07 8.92
N ILE A 163 -5.16 -12.03 8.11
CA ILE A 163 -6.24 -11.16 7.62
C ILE A 163 -6.87 -11.80 6.38
N THR A 164 -8.15 -12.15 6.45
CA THR A 164 -8.90 -12.60 5.26
C THR A 164 -9.09 -11.44 4.29
N ILE A 165 -8.59 -11.60 3.06
CA ILE A 165 -8.65 -10.59 2.00
C ILE A 165 -9.70 -10.91 0.93
N GLY A 166 -10.11 -12.17 0.83
CA GLY A 166 -10.99 -12.64 -0.22
C GLY A 166 -11.23 -14.13 -0.16
N ARG A 167 -11.81 -14.65 -1.24
CA ARG A 167 -12.06 -16.07 -1.46
C ARG A 167 -11.48 -16.49 -2.80
N ILE A 168 -11.22 -17.78 -2.99
CA ILE A 168 -10.73 -18.31 -4.26
C ILE A 168 -11.77 -18.06 -5.35
N TYR A 169 -11.31 -17.56 -6.50
CA TYR A 169 -12.08 -17.36 -7.70
C TYR A 169 -11.67 -18.43 -8.72
N SER A 170 -12.59 -19.30 -9.08
CA SER A 170 -12.35 -20.50 -9.90
C SER A 170 -13.44 -20.60 -10.96
N GLY A 171 -13.07 -20.74 -12.24
CA GLY A 171 -14.07 -20.96 -13.30
C GLY A 171 -15.06 -19.79 -13.47
N GLY A 172 -14.67 -18.56 -13.13
CA GLY A 172 -15.59 -17.41 -13.19
C GLY A 172 -16.54 -17.28 -12.00
N GLU A 173 -16.40 -18.11 -10.96
CA GLU A 173 -17.25 -18.14 -9.78
C GLU A 173 -16.42 -18.05 -8.49
N VAL A 174 -17.05 -17.59 -7.41
CA VAL A 174 -16.42 -17.53 -6.09
C VAL A 174 -16.66 -18.85 -5.36
N LEU A 175 -15.60 -19.45 -4.82
CA LEU A 175 -15.71 -20.59 -3.92
C LEU A 175 -16.02 -20.09 -2.51
N GLU A 176 -17.30 -20.09 -2.13
CA GLU A 176 -17.80 -19.50 -0.88
C GLU A 176 -17.18 -20.10 0.39
N ASP A 177 -16.83 -21.39 0.35
CA ASP A 177 -16.23 -22.14 1.45
C ASP A 177 -14.70 -21.98 1.54
N THR A 178 -14.14 -20.95 0.90
CA THR A 178 -12.69 -20.66 0.95
C THR A 178 -12.39 -19.30 1.56
N GLU A 179 -11.23 -19.16 2.19
CA GLU A 179 -10.70 -17.95 2.78
C GLU A 179 -9.23 -17.75 2.39
N VAL A 180 -8.96 -16.71 1.59
CA VAL A 180 -7.59 -16.32 1.27
C VAL A 180 -7.11 -15.32 2.31
N LYS A 181 -6.03 -15.66 3.02
CA LYS A 181 -5.50 -14.89 4.15
C LYS A 181 -4.08 -14.39 3.92
N LEU A 182 -3.76 -13.26 4.55
CA LEU A 182 -2.40 -12.74 4.68
C LEU A 182 -1.96 -12.84 6.14
N ASP A 183 -0.96 -13.66 6.42
CA ASP A 183 -0.39 -13.78 7.75
C ASP A 183 0.54 -12.60 8.11
N GLU A 184 0.98 -12.57 9.36
CA GLU A 184 1.86 -11.51 9.85
C GLU A 184 3.21 -11.47 9.12
N GLU A 185 3.72 -12.63 8.68
CA GLU A 185 4.98 -12.70 7.96
C GLU A 185 4.88 -12.08 6.58
N ILE A 186 3.84 -12.41 5.81
CA ILE A 186 3.54 -11.83 4.49
C ILE A 186 3.39 -10.32 4.61
N LEU A 187 2.64 -9.85 5.62
CA LEU A 187 2.40 -8.43 5.84
C LEU A 187 3.68 -7.66 6.21
N ARG A 188 4.59 -8.26 7.00
CA ARG A 188 5.93 -7.70 7.28
C ARG A 188 6.82 -7.61 6.05
N HIS A 189 6.54 -8.39 5.00
CA HIS A 189 7.29 -8.36 3.74
C HIS A 189 6.65 -7.47 2.66
N HIS A 190 5.69 -6.64 3.07
CA HIS A 190 5.01 -5.61 2.28
C HIS A 190 4.17 -6.15 1.13
N VAL A 191 3.10 -5.41 0.83
CA VAL A 191 2.11 -5.78 -0.18
C VAL A 191 1.95 -4.62 -1.17
N LEU A 192 1.97 -4.94 -2.46
CA LEU A 192 1.67 -3.99 -3.53
C LEU A 192 0.37 -4.37 -4.22
N ILE A 193 -0.58 -3.44 -4.27
CA ILE A 193 -1.88 -3.61 -4.93
C ILE A 193 -1.92 -2.73 -6.17
N ILE A 194 -2.13 -3.33 -7.33
CA ILE A 194 -2.15 -2.61 -8.62
C ILE A 194 -3.46 -2.91 -9.34
N GLY A 195 -4.07 -1.88 -9.91
CA GLY A 195 -5.37 -2.01 -10.58
C GLY A 195 -5.93 -0.68 -11.06
N THR A 196 -6.68 -0.72 -12.17
CA THR A 196 -7.35 0.43 -12.80
C THR A 196 -8.41 1.09 -11.90
N THR A 197 -8.90 2.25 -12.30
CA THR A 197 -9.99 2.94 -11.57
C THR A 197 -11.23 2.06 -11.49
N GLY A 198 -11.80 1.98 -10.29
CA GLY A 198 -12.94 1.11 -10.00
C GLY A 198 -12.63 -0.39 -9.96
N SER A 199 -11.36 -0.82 -9.94
CA SER A 199 -11.02 -2.25 -9.88
C SER A 199 -11.25 -2.91 -8.51
N GLY A 200 -11.48 -2.13 -7.44
CA GLY A 200 -11.70 -2.63 -6.08
C GLY A 200 -10.53 -2.44 -5.10
N LYS A 201 -9.47 -1.70 -5.45
CA LYS A 201 -8.30 -1.50 -4.56
C LYS A 201 -8.67 -0.90 -3.20
N THR A 202 -9.38 0.23 -3.21
CA THR A 202 -9.78 0.94 -1.99
C THR A 202 -10.71 0.07 -1.13
N THR A 203 -11.58 -0.75 -1.73
CA THR A 203 -12.40 -1.74 -1.00
C THR A 203 -11.53 -2.77 -0.29
N LEU A 204 -10.54 -3.34 -0.97
CA LEU A 204 -9.59 -4.27 -0.33
C LEU A 204 -8.82 -3.60 0.82
N LEU A 205 -8.34 -2.37 0.63
CA LEU A 205 -7.66 -1.63 1.69
C LEU A 205 -8.58 -1.34 2.89
N LYS A 206 -9.86 -1.05 2.67
CA LYS A 206 -10.88 -0.85 3.72
C LYS A 206 -11.11 -2.14 4.52
N THR A 207 -11.21 -3.29 3.86
CA THR A 207 -11.29 -4.60 4.51
C THR A 207 -10.09 -4.84 5.43
N ILE A 208 -8.88 -4.57 4.96
CA ILE A 208 -7.66 -4.71 5.77
C ILE A 208 -7.64 -3.70 6.93
N THR A 209 -8.12 -2.47 6.70
CA THR A 209 -8.22 -1.43 7.74
C THR A 209 -9.15 -1.85 8.88
N SER A 210 -10.23 -2.57 8.58
CA SER A 210 -11.17 -3.10 9.58
C SER A 210 -10.67 -4.33 10.35
N SER A 211 -9.54 -4.92 9.98
CA SER A 211 -8.99 -6.10 10.68
C SER A 211 -8.60 -5.81 12.13
N ASN A 212 -8.19 -6.81 12.92
CA ASN A 212 -7.71 -6.58 14.29
C ASN A 212 -6.27 -6.03 14.36
N VAL A 213 -5.58 -5.88 13.22
CA VAL A 213 -4.20 -5.39 13.18
C VAL A 213 -4.16 -3.88 13.27
N LYS A 214 -3.12 -3.36 13.91
CA LYS A 214 -2.86 -1.92 13.97
C LYS A 214 -2.58 -1.35 12.59
N VAL A 215 -3.27 -0.29 12.22
CA VAL A 215 -3.19 0.32 10.88
C VAL A 215 -2.99 1.83 11.00
N PHE A 216 -2.13 2.34 10.14
CA PHE A 216 -1.90 3.76 9.95
C PHE A 216 -2.06 4.09 8.47
N VAL A 217 -3.17 4.76 8.14
CA VAL A 217 -3.64 4.98 6.76
C VAL A 217 -3.41 6.41 6.33
N PHE A 218 -2.89 6.62 5.12
CA PHE A 218 -2.84 7.94 4.47
C PHE A 218 -4.01 8.05 3.49
N ASP A 219 -5.02 8.84 3.88
CA ASP A 219 -6.29 8.95 3.18
C ASP A 219 -6.32 10.23 2.33
N ARG A 220 -6.20 10.05 1.02
CA ARG A 220 -6.21 11.15 0.05
C ARG A 220 -7.61 11.71 -0.21
N GLN A 221 -8.66 10.89 -0.11
CA GLN A 221 -10.02 11.21 -0.58
C GLN A 221 -11.07 11.27 0.55
N GLY A 222 -10.68 10.94 1.78
CA GLY A 222 -11.56 10.88 2.95
C GLY A 222 -12.41 9.61 2.99
N ASP A 223 -12.07 8.63 2.15
CA ASP A 223 -12.82 7.37 2.01
C ASP A 223 -12.63 6.44 3.20
N PHE A 224 -11.46 6.46 3.81
CA PHE A 224 -11.13 5.67 4.99
C PHE A 224 -11.74 6.29 6.25
N VAL A 225 -11.78 7.63 6.35
CA VAL A 225 -12.50 8.30 7.43
C VAL A 225 -13.98 7.93 7.40
N ARG A 226 -14.64 8.04 6.22
CA ARG A 226 -16.04 7.63 6.06
C ARG A 226 -16.27 6.17 6.39
N HIS A 227 -15.35 5.30 5.98
CA HIS A 227 -15.41 3.87 6.31
C HIS A 227 -15.31 3.62 7.82
N ALA A 228 -14.34 4.25 8.48
CA ALA A 228 -14.11 4.12 9.92
C ALA A 228 -15.34 4.58 10.73
N ILE A 229 -15.94 5.71 10.38
CA ILE A 229 -17.18 6.20 11.02
C ILE A 229 -18.34 5.20 10.95
N ASN A 230 -18.36 4.31 9.95
CA ASN A 230 -19.44 3.33 9.81
C ASN A 230 -19.10 1.97 10.47
N LYS A 231 -17.81 1.63 10.65
CA LYS A 231 -17.38 0.26 10.96
C LYS A 231 -16.45 0.12 12.17
N ILE A 232 -15.81 1.20 12.60
CA ILE A 232 -14.77 1.18 13.64
C ILE A 232 -15.26 1.96 14.85
N ASP A 233 -15.27 1.32 16.02
CA ASP A 233 -15.81 1.87 17.28
C ASP A 233 -15.03 3.09 17.79
N GLU A 234 -13.70 3.04 17.69
CA GLU A 234 -12.79 4.09 18.18
C GLU A 234 -11.59 4.19 17.25
N PHE A 235 -11.27 5.41 16.79
CA PHE A 235 -10.11 5.66 15.93
C PHE A 235 -9.62 7.11 16.01
N VAL A 236 -8.40 7.32 15.54
CA VAL A 236 -7.72 8.61 15.48
C VAL A 236 -7.78 9.15 14.07
N VAL A 237 -8.11 10.45 13.93
CA VAL A 237 -7.94 11.19 12.69
C VAL A 237 -6.92 12.30 12.90
N ILE A 238 -5.76 12.15 12.26
CA ILE A 238 -4.83 13.26 12.09
C ILE A 238 -5.39 14.10 10.94
N MET A 239 -5.77 15.34 11.24
CA MET A 239 -6.36 16.29 10.30
C MET A 239 -5.34 17.42 10.07
N PRO A 240 -4.51 17.34 9.03
CA PRO A 240 -3.59 18.42 8.72
C PRO A 240 -4.36 19.68 8.32
N VAL A 241 -4.01 20.81 8.93
CA VAL A 241 -4.67 22.09 8.71
C VAL A 241 -3.75 23.09 8.03
N THR A 242 -4.35 24.08 7.35
CA THR A 242 -3.63 25.16 6.68
C THR A 242 -4.03 26.52 7.23
N LYS A 243 -3.17 27.53 7.08
CA LYS A 243 -3.48 28.92 7.46
C LYS A 243 -4.76 29.44 6.79
N ARG A 244 -5.02 29.05 5.53
CA ARG A 244 -6.23 29.42 4.77
C ARG A 244 -7.53 28.95 5.43
N MET A 245 -7.49 27.85 6.18
CA MET A 245 -8.66 27.36 6.91
C MET A 245 -9.12 28.32 8.02
N ILE A 246 -8.22 29.20 8.49
CA ILE A 246 -8.39 29.97 9.71
C ILE A 246 -8.19 31.49 9.54
N GLU A 247 -8.05 31.98 8.30
CA GLU A 247 -7.67 33.37 7.98
C GLU A 247 -8.53 34.47 8.64
N ASN A 248 -9.74 34.13 9.13
CA ASN A 248 -10.66 35.07 9.77
C ASN A 248 -11.19 34.61 11.13
N VAL A 249 -10.48 33.70 11.82
CA VAL A 249 -10.96 33.16 13.09
C VAL A 249 -10.06 33.55 14.26
N PRO A 250 -10.62 34.15 15.33
CA PRO A 250 -9.85 34.48 16.52
C PRO A 250 -9.20 33.25 17.13
N SER A 251 -7.95 33.38 17.57
CA SER A 251 -7.11 32.27 18.04
C SER A 251 -7.77 31.39 19.11
N LYS A 252 -8.56 31.97 20.01
CA LYS A 252 -9.25 31.25 21.09
C LYS A 252 -10.31 30.26 20.60
N PHE A 253 -10.86 30.45 19.40
CA PHE A 253 -11.93 29.61 18.85
C PHE A 253 -11.41 28.56 17.85
N LEU A 254 -10.11 28.57 17.54
CA LEU A 254 -9.55 27.70 16.50
C LEU A 254 -9.77 26.20 16.76
N PRO A 255 -9.54 25.65 17.97
CA PRO A 255 -9.80 24.23 18.21
C PRO A 255 -11.25 23.86 17.93
N LEU A 256 -12.20 24.64 18.46
CA LEU A 256 -13.63 24.44 18.22
C LEU A 256 -13.95 24.45 16.72
N GLN A 257 -13.44 25.45 15.99
CA GLN A 257 -13.67 25.59 14.55
C GLN A 257 -13.14 24.41 13.73
N TYR A 258 -12.00 23.82 14.11
CA TYR A 258 -11.47 22.63 13.43
C TYR A 258 -12.45 21.46 13.57
N GLY A 259 -12.96 21.24 14.78
CA GLY A 259 -13.94 20.19 15.05
C GLY A 259 -15.29 20.45 14.38
N GLU A 260 -15.78 21.69 14.35
CA GLU A 260 -17.00 22.07 13.62
C GLU A 260 -16.89 21.77 12.12
N LYS A 261 -15.77 22.18 11.48
CA LYS A 261 -15.51 21.87 10.07
C LYS A 261 -15.47 20.36 9.81
N PHE A 262 -14.84 19.60 10.70
CA PHE A 262 -14.78 18.15 10.61
C PHE A 262 -16.18 17.53 10.72
N ALA A 263 -16.99 17.99 11.69
CA ALA A 263 -18.36 17.56 11.89
C ALA A 263 -19.24 17.82 10.66
N GLU A 264 -19.15 19.01 10.06
CA GLU A 264 -19.86 19.36 8.84
C GLU A 264 -19.53 18.42 7.67
N ARG A 265 -18.25 18.07 7.50
CA ARG A 265 -17.79 17.23 6.39
C ARG A 265 -18.25 15.78 6.52
N TYR A 266 -18.18 15.23 7.73
CA TYR A 266 -18.38 13.80 7.96
C TYR A 266 -19.71 13.46 8.63
N GLY A 267 -20.53 14.46 8.97
CA GLY A 267 -21.83 14.29 9.61
C GLY A 267 -21.70 13.82 11.06
N CYS A 268 -20.78 14.42 11.82
CA CYS A 268 -20.58 14.15 13.24
C CYS A 268 -21.35 15.16 14.11
N GLU A 269 -21.43 14.89 15.40
CA GLU A 269 -21.91 15.88 16.37
C GLU A 269 -20.94 17.06 16.45
N PHE A 270 -21.48 18.27 16.61
CA PHE A 270 -20.67 19.47 16.77
C PHE A 270 -20.03 19.48 18.16
N PRO A 271 -18.70 19.68 18.26
CA PRO A 271 -18.02 19.66 19.54
C PRO A 271 -18.34 20.91 20.36
N THR A 272 -18.11 20.81 21.66
CA THR A 272 -18.19 21.89 22.64
C THR A 272 -16.82 22.16 23.26
N GLU A 273 -16.70 23.20 24.10
CA GLU A 273 -15.46 23.47 24.81
C GLU A 273 -15.01 22.32 25.73
N TYR A 274 -15.93 21.48 26.20
CA TYR A 274 -15.62 20.32 27.04
C TYR A 274 -14.95 19.18 26.28
N ASP A 275 -15.13 19.14 24.97
CA ASP A 275 -14.62 18.09 24.09
C ASP A 275 -13.17 18.35 23.66
N ILE A 276 -12.72 19.61 23.79
CA ILE A 276 -11.34 20.03 23.54
C ILE A 276 -10.48 19.55 24.72
N LYS A 277 -9.62 18.55 24.45
CA LYS A 277 -8.62 18.05 25.40
C LYS A 277 -7.26 18.69 25.10
N GLN A 278 -6.25 18.31 25.88
CA GLN A 278 -4.91 18.90 25.76
C GLN A 278 -4.28 18.70 24.37
N ASN A 279 -4.49 17.53 23.75
CA ASN A 279 -3.83 17.11 22.51
C ASN A 279 -4.78 16.59 21.43
N GLU A 280 -6.09 16.68 21.65
CA GLU A 280 -7.12 16.16 20.75
C GLU A 280 -8.46 16.87 20.97
N ILE A 281 -9.37 16.72 20.00
CA ILE A 281 -10.79 17.02 20.13
C ILE A 281 -11.52 15.69 20.10
N LEU A 282 -12.28 15.39 21.16
CA LEU A 282 -13.13 14.21 21.17
C LEU A 282 -14.38 14.51 20.35
N MET A 283 -14.68 13.65 19.38
CA MET A 283 -15.82 13.80 18.50
C MET A 283 -16.65 12.52 18.55
N GLU A 284 -17.97 12.66 18.41
CA GLU A 284 -18.88 11.52 18.21
C GLU A 284 -19.45 11.54 16.79
N CYS A 285 -19.26 10.46 16.04
CA CYS A 285 -19.75 10.32 14.67
C CYS A 285 -20.55 9.02 14.57
N LYS A 286 -21.88 9.11 14.46
CA LYS A 286 -22.78 7.93 14.39
C LYS A 286 -22.56 6.91 15.52
N GLY A 287 -22.36 7.38 16.75
CA GLY A 287 -22.07 6.54 17.91
C GLY A 287 -20.66 5.93 17.93
N LYS A 288 -19.74 6.43 17.09
CA LYS A 288 -18.31 6.09 17.08
C LYS A 288 -17.49 7.21 17.69
N VAL A 289 -16.46 6.85 18.45
CA VAL A 289 -15.55 7.81 19.08
C VAL A 289 -14.42 8.14 18.11
N VAL A 290 -14.22 9.44 17.85
CA VAL A 290 -13.16 9.93 16.98
C VAL A 290 -12.25 10.88 17.75
N HIS A 291 -10.98 10.50 17.84
CA HIS A 291 -9.92 11.35 18.40
C HIS A 291 -9.37 12.22 17.27
N LEU A 292 -9.89 13.44 17.15
CA LEU A 292 -9.50 14.37 16.10
C LEU A 292 -8.26 15.17 16.52
N ILE A 293 -7.24 15.15 15.68
CA ILE A 293 -5.97 15.84 15.92
C ILE A 293 -5.71 16.85 14.79
N PRO A 294 -6.14 18.11 14.95
CA PRO A 294 -5.70 19.19 14.08
C PRO A 294 -4.19 19.35 14.12
N TYR A 295 -3.53 19.13 12.98
CA TYR A 295 -2.09 18.96 12.87
C TYR A 295 -1.47 20.02 11.95
N SER A 296 -0.33 20.57 12.35
CA SER A 296 0.53 21.34 11.45
C SER A 296 1.99 21.08 11.74
N ILE A 297 2.86 21.33 10.75
CA ILE A 297 4.29 21.15 10.91
C ILE A 297 4.86 22.41 11.56
N ARG A 298 5.68 22.24 12.59
CA ARG A 298 6.46 23.34 13.16
C ARG A 298 7.71 23.55 12.36
N PHE A 299 7.76 24.63 11.59
CA PHE A 299 8.87 24.91 10.69
C PHE A 299 10.18 25.02 11.44
N GLY A 300 10.23 25.71 12.59
CA GLY A 300 11.43 25.79 13.43
C GLY A 300 12.03 24.44 13.82
N GLU A 301 11.18 23.45 14.12
CA GLU A 301 11.62 22.09 14.49
C GLU A 301 12.16 21.30 13.29
N VAL A 302 11.60 21.51 12.09
CA VAL A 302 11.98 20.77 10.89
C VAL A 302 12.99 21.49 10.01
N PHE A 303 13.21 22.80 10.19
CA PHE A 303 14.08 23.63 9.37
C PHE A 303 15.52 23.09 9.27
N PRO A 304 16.16 22.58 10.35
CA PRO A 304 17.48 21.95 10.24
C PRO A 304 17.50 20.73 9.32
N THR A 305 16.39 20.00 9.25
CA THR A 305 16.26 18.74 8.50
C THR A 305 15.21 18.83 7.39
N LEU A 306 14.98 20.04 6.84
CA LEU A 306 13.85 20.29 5.93
C LEU A 306 13.91 19.39 4.71
N TYR A 307 15.13 19.16 4.19
CA TYR A 307 15.39 18.25 3.08
C TYR A 307 14.81 16.85 3.34
N LYS A 308 14.84 16.32 4.56
CA LYS A 308 14.32 14.96 4.87
C LYS A 308 12.81 14.81 4.68
N ILE A 309 12.07 15.91 4.66
CA ILE A 309 10.62 15.93 4.48
C ILE A 309 10.18 16.64 3.20
N ALA A 310 11.12 17.09 2.37
CA ALA A 310 10.84 17.85 1.15
C ALA A 310 11.20 17.01 -0.09
N PRO A 311 10.36 16.03 -0.49
CA PRO A 311 10.69 15.11 -1.59
C PRO A 311 10.94 15.81 -2.93
N TYR A 312 10.42 17.03 -3.14
CA TYR A 312 10.60 17.82 -4.36
C TYR A 312 11.78 18.81 -4.30
N MET A 313 12.65 18.71 -3.28
CA MET A 313 13.90 19.45 -3.24
C MET A 313 14.89 18.83 -4.23
N SER A 314 15.72 19.64 -4.91
CA SER A 314 16.72 19.08 -5.82
C SER A 314 17.81 18.32 -5.04
N GLU A 315 18.50 17.39 -5.70
CA GLU A 315 19.62 16.66 -5.08
C GLU A 315 20.73 17.62 -4.63
N THR A 316 21.07 18.61 -5.45
CA THR A 316 22.08 19.62 -5.07
C THR A 316 21.63 20.44 -3.87
N ALA A 317 20.36 20.82 -3.78
CA ALA A 317 19.83 21.54 -2.62
C ALA A 317 19.82 20.66 -1.36
N THR A 318 19.55 19.36 -1.52
CA THR A 318 19.56 18.37 -0.43
C THR A 318 20.96 18.25 0.18
N LEU A 319 21.99 18.09 -0.65
CA LEU A 319 23.38 17.94 -0.20
C LEU A 319 23.93 19.19 0.50
N GLU A 320 23.51 20.38 0.06
CA GLU A 320 23.99 21.66 0.61
C GLU A 320 23.21 22.10 1.85
N TRP A 321 22.04 21.49 2.15
CA TRP A 321 21.13 22.01 3.17
C TRP A 321 21.74 22.09 4.57
N ASP A 322 22.51 21.07 4.98
CA ASP A 322 23.16 21.05 6.29
C ASP A 322 24.16 22.23 6.42
N ALA A 323 24.92 22.52 5.35
CA ALA A 323 25.84 23.66 5.32
C ALA A 323 25.09 25.00 5.34
N ILE A 324 23.99 25.11 4.58
CA ILE A 324 23.12 26.30 4.55
C ILE A 324 22.59 26.59 5.95
N PHE A 325 22.06 25.57 6.63
CA PHE A 325 21.53 25.73 7.97
C PHE A 325 22.61 26.14 8.97
N GLN A 326 23.79 25.50 8.94
CA GLN A 326 24.90 25.85 9.84
C GLN A 326 25.39 27.29 9.65
N VAL A 327 25.60 27.73 8.41
CA VAL A 327 26.00 29.11 8.10
C VAL A 327 24.91 30.08 8.52
N PHE A 328 23.64 29.80 8.17
CA PHE A 328 22.51 30.63 8.58
C PHE A 328 22.42 30.78 10.10
N SER A 329 22.47 29.68 10.86
CA SER A 329 22.38 29.69 12.32
C SER A 329 23.53 30.48 12.94
N SER A 330 24.77 30.26 12.50
CA SER A 330 25.93 31.02 12.96
C SER A 330 25.81 32.52 12.66
N MET A 331 25.38 32.87 11.44
CA MET A 331 25.17 34.28 11.08
C MET A 331 24.04 34.91 11.90
N LEU A 332 22.95 34.17 12.14
CA LEU A 332 21.83 34.63 12.95
C LEU A 332 22.28 34.91 14.39
N GLU A 333 22.98 33.96 15.03
CA GLU A 333 23.52 34.08 16.37
C GLU A 333 24.44 35.31 16.49
N ASN A 334 25.49 35.37 15.66
CA ASN A 334 26.46 36.47 15.69
C ASN A 334 25.79 37.83 15.45
N THR A 335 24.85 37.90 14.48
CA THR A 335 24.16 39.15 14.15
C THR A 335 23.27 39.61 15.31
N LEU A 336 22.51 38.70 15.92
CA LEU A 336 21.62 39.07 17.03
C LEU A 336 22.42 39.41 18.29
N GLU A 337 23.49 38.67 18.61
CA GLU A 337 24.40 39.00 19.72
C GLU A 337 25.02 40.39 19.55
N GLU A 338 25.55 40.71 18.37
CA GLU A 338 26.15 42.01 18.10
C GLU A 338 25.13 43.16 18.23
N LYS A 339 23.90 42.97 17.72
CA LYS A 339 22.91 44.04 17.65
C LYS A 339 22.04 44.19 18.90
N LEU A 340 21.85 43.14 19.71
CA LEU A 340 20.92 43.14 20.84
C LEU A 340 21.58 43.13 22.23
N LYS A 341 22.89 42.83 22.35
CA LYS A 341 23.57 42.75 23.66
C LYS A 341 23.38 43.93 24.60
N ASP A 342 23.23 45.15 24.07
CA ASP A 342 23.08 46.37 24.87
C ASP A 342 21.60 46.70 25.17
N TYR A 343 20.67 45.94 24.59
CA TYR A 343 19.23 46.22 24.57
C TYR A 343 18.40 45.18 25.34
N VAL A 344 18.93 43.95 25.47
CA VAL A 344 18.24 42.81 26.07
C VAL A 344 19.21 42.08 27.00
N SER A 345 18.70 41.62 28.15
CA SER A 345 19.48 40.88 29.16
C SER A 345 19.91 39.48 28.70
N ASP A 346 19.08 38.79 27.92
CA ASP A 346 19.38 37.45 27.41
C ASP A 346 19.08 37.34 25.91
N VAL A 347 20.13 37.48 25.10
CA VAL A 347 20.02 37.35 23.64
C VAL A 347 19.82 35.89 23.22
N ARG A 348 20.28 34.92 24.01
CA ARG A 348 20.15 33.49 23.67
C ARG A 348 18.70 33.05 23.71
N GLU A 349 17.94 33.55 24.67
CA GLU A 349 16.50 33.30 24.70
C GLU A 349 15.79 33.86 23.46
N ILE A 350 16.19 35.05 23.00
CA ILE A 350 15.67 35.62 21.76
C ILE A 350 16.01 34.74 20.56
N ILE A 351 17.26 34.27 20.46
CA ILE A 351 17.67 33.37 19.38
C ILE A 351 16.82 32.09 19.38
N SER A 352 16.57 31.49 20.55
CA SER A 352 15.66 30.33 20.69
C SER A 352 14.26 30.66 20.18
N LYS A 353 13.68 31.80 20.62
CA LYS A 353 12.36 32.24 20.17
C LYS A 353 12.30 32.54 18.67
N VAL A 354 13.37 33.09 18.08
CA VAL A 354 13.47 33.28 16.62
C VAL A 354 13.42 31.93 15.92
N MET A 355 14.25 30.97 16.35
CA MET A 355 14.34 29.65 15.73
C MET A 355 13.05 28.84 15.90
N GLU A 356 12.38 28.94 17.05
CA GLU A 356 11.11 28.26 17.31
C GLU A 356 9.96 28.80 16.46
N ASN A 357 9.91 30.12 16.24
CA ASN A 357 8.79 30.80 15.58
C ASN A 357 9.04 31.12 14.10
N ILE A 358 10.20 30.77 13.56
CA ILE A 358 10.51 30.98 12.14
C ILE A 358 9.50 30.25 11.26
N GLU A 359 9.14 30.87 10.13
CA GLU A 359 8.28 30.31 9.10
C GLU A 359 8.93 30.45 7.71
N PRO A 360 8.48 29.67 6.69
CA PRO A 360 8.97 29.81 5.33
C PRO A 360 8.81 31.24 4.78
N GLU A 361 7.72 31.93 5.11
CA GLU A 361 7.46 33.33 4.72
C GLU A 361 8.57 34.27 5.22
N ASN A 362 9.16 33.98 6.39
CA ASN A 362 10.22 34.80 6.99
C ASN A 362 11.55 34.69 6.28
N LEU A 363 11.80 33.58 5.59
CA LEU A 363 12.99 33.38 4.78
C LEU A 363 12.93 34.15 3.45
N ILE A 364 11.72 34.57 3.03
CA ILE A 364 11.50 35.20 1.72
C ILE A 364 11.21 36.70 1.88
N PHE A 365 10.07 37.06 2.49
CA PHE A 365 9.54 38.42 2.41
C PHE A 365 8.92 38.96 3.71
N LYS A 366 8.46 38.10 4.63
CA LYS A 366 7.71 38.54 5.82
C LYS A 366 8.65 38.78 7.00
N GLU A 367 8.47 39.88 7.70
CA GLU A 367 9.23 40.15 8.92
C GLU A 367 8.79 39.20 10.05
N LEU A 368 9.73 38.67 10.84
CA LEU A 368 9.41 37.88 12.03
C LEU A 368 9.22 38.83 13.21
N LYS A 369 8.06 38.77 13.86
CA LYS A 369 7.75 39.58 15.04
C LYS A 369 7.74 38.68 16.27
N ILE A 370 8.50 39.06 17.29
CA ILE A 370 8.58 38.34 18.56
C ILE A 370 7.98 39.22 19.64
N GLU A 371 6.88 38.75 20.21
CA GLU A 371 6.36 39.24 21.49
C GLU A 371 7.18 38.61 22.62
N HIS A 372 7.58 39.41 23.60
CA HIS A 372 8.48 38.97 24.65
C HIS A 372 8.18 39.69 25.97
N ASP A 373 8.41 38.99 27.08
CA ASP A 373 8.15 39.45 28.44
C ASP A 373 9.34 40.21 29.07
N PHE A 374 10.38 40.52 28.29
CA PHE A 374 11.60 41.19 28.78
C PHE A 374 11.57 42.69 28.54
N GLU A 375 12.17 43.46 29.47
CA GLU A 375 12.38 44.89 29.30
C GLU A 375 13.40 45.16 28.19
N ILE A 376 12.94 45.56 27.00
CA ILE A 376 13.83 46.12 25.99
C ILE A 376 14.12 47.59 26.30
N LYS A 377 15.41 47.92 26.40
CA LYS A 377 15.86 49.29 26.65
C LYS A 377 15.96 50.09 25.36
N GLY A 378 15.04 51.02 25.14
CA GLY A 378 15.10 52.01 24.07
C GLY A 378 14.60 51.51 22.70
N THR A 379 14.92 52.25 21.64
CA THR A 379 14.54 51.94 20.26
C THR A 379 15.78 51.78 19.40
N LYS A 380 15.74 50.85 18.45
CA LYS A 380 16.83 50.60 17.50
C LYS A 380 16.25 50.09 16.19
N THR A 381 16.71 50.63 15.08
CA THR A 381 16.38 50.12 13.75
C THR A 381 17.67 49.95 12.98
N THR A 382 17.92 48.74 12.48
CA THR A 382 19.04 48.40 11.59
C THR A 382 18.49 47.77 10.32
N ASP A 383 19.37 47.31 9.44
CA ASP A 383 18.99 46.49 8.31
C ASP A 383 18.42 45.13 8.75
N VAL A 384 18.80 44.59 9.90
CA VAL A 384 18.47 43.23 10.35
C VAL A 384 17.49 43.14 11.51
N ILE A 385 17.33 44.20 12.31
CA ILE A 385 16.39 44.24 13.45
C ILE A 385 15.66 45.58 13.54
N LYS A 386 14.47 45.56 14.12
CA LYS A 386 13.73 46.75 14.55
C LYS A 386 13.12 46.53 15.92
N ILE A 387 13.37 47.45 16.83
CA ILE A 387 12.86 47.47 18.20
C ILE A 387 11.94 48.69 18.33
N SER A 388 10.66 48.44 18.59
CA SER A 388 9.67 49.50 18.86
C SER A 388 8.55 48.98 19.74
N ASN A 389 8.15 49.74 20.77
CA ASN A 389 6.97 49.44 21.60
C ASN A 389 6.95 48.01 22.18
N ASN A 390 8.06 47.57 22.77
CA ASN A 390 8.24 46.22 23.32
C ASN A 390 8.01 45.08 22.30
N LEU A 391 8.19 45.39 21.01
CA LEU A 391 8.14 44.42 19.91
C LEU A 391 9.51 44.37 19.22
N LEU A 392 10.03 43.16 19.06
CA LEU A 392 11.26 42.90 18.32
C LEU A 392 10.87 42.31 16.97
N THR A 393 11.24 43.02 15.92
CA THR A 393 11.14 42.56 14.54
C THR A 393 12.51 42.13 14.06
N VAL A 394 12.61 40.91 13.52
CA VAL A 394 13.83 40.36 12.93
C VAL A 394 13.63 40.14 11.42
N TYR A 395 14.54 40.68 10.62
CA TYR A 395 14.55 40.54 9.15
C TYR A 395 15.32 39.29 8.73
N VAL A 396 14.74 38.11 9.02
CA VAL A 396 15.39 36.80 8.83
C VAL A 396 15.79 36.56 7.37
N ASN A 397 14.96 36.99 6.41
CA ASN A 397 15.22 36.87 4.98
C ASN A 397 16.57 37.47 4.55
N LYS A 398 17.00 38.58 5.16
CA LYS A 398 18.29 39.21 4.85
C LYS A 398 19.47 38.37 5.32
N ILE A 399 19.35 37.75 6.50
CA ILE A 399 20.36 36.86 7.05
C ILE A 399 20.43 35.59 6.20
N PHE A 400 19.28 34.99 5.89
CA PHE A 400 19.20 33.80 5.03
C PHE A 400 19.78 34.06 3.63
N THR A 401 19.46 35.19 3.00
CA THR A 401 20.02 35.54 1.69
C THR A 401 21.54 35.68 1.71
N LYS A 402 22.10 36.33 2.75
CA LYS A 402 23.54 36.44 2.95
C LYS A 402 24.21 35.08 3.16
N ALA A 403 23.59 34.18 3.93
CA ALA A 403 24.09 32.82 4.14
C ALA A 403 24.20 32.03 2.81
N LEU A 404 23.19 32.13 1.94
CA LEU A 404 23.24 31.51 0.61
C LEU A 404 24.33 32.10 -0.29
N GLU A 405 24.64 33.39 -0.13
CA GLU A 405 25.70 34.08 -0.89
C GLU A 405 27.11 33.71 -0.39
N GLU A 406 27.27 33.56 0.93
CA GLU A 406 28.54 33.17 1.57
C GLU A 406 29.01 31.78 1.12
N LEU A 407 28.07 30.84 0.97
CA LEU A 407 28.33 29.49 0.46
C LEU A 407 28.65 29.44 -1.04
N LYS A 408 28.54 30.57 -1.76
CA LYS A 408 28.79 30.66 -3.22
C LYS A 408 28.03 29.60 -4.03
N LEU A 409 26.81 29.29 -3.61
CA LEU A 409 25.97 28.30 -4.27
C LEU A 409 25.73 28.70 -5.74
N PHE A 410 25.70 27.70 -6.62
CA PHE A 410 25.33 27.92 -8.02
C PHE A 410 23.94 28.58 -8.12
N PRO A 411 23.72 29.52 -9.05
CA PRO A 411 22.44 30.21 -9.19
C PRO A 411 21.24 29.27 -9.36
N GLN A 412 21.41 28.14 -10.06
CA GLN A 412 20.33 27.15 -10.20
C GLN A 412 19.94 26.52 -8.86
N THR A 413 20.92 26.17 -8.01
CA THR A 413 20.67 25.61 -6.67
C THR A 413 19.95 26.62 -5.78
N LYS A 414 20.40 27.88 -5.77
CA LYS A 414 19.73 28.97 -5.04
C LYS A 414 18.27 29.12 -5.48
N ASN A 415 18.02 29.14 -6.79
CA ASN A 415 16.67 29.25 -7.35
C ASN A 415 15.78 28.05 -7.01
N SER A 416 16.33 26.83 -7.02
CA SER A 416 15.61 25.62 -6.63
C SER A 416 15.19 25.66 -5.15
N ILE A 417 16.12 26.02 -4.25
CA ILE A 417 15.84 26.21 -2.82
C ILE A 417 14.74 27.24 -2.62
N MET A 418 14.87 28.42 -3.23
CA MET A 418 13.88 29.49 -3.07
C MET A 418 12.51 29.09 -3.61
N ARG A 419 12.45 28.27 -4.67
CA ARG A 419 11.19 27.73 -5.21
C ARG A 419 10.48 26.83 -4.18
N VAL A 420 11.22 25.93 -3.54
CA VAL A 420 10.68 25.02 -2.51
C VAL A 420 10.19 25.81 -1.29
N ILE A 421 10.99 26.75 -0.79
CA ILE A 421 10.60 27.59 0.37
C ILE A 421 9.35 28.42 0.02
N LYS A 422 9.25 28.93 -1.22
CA LYS A 422 8.07 29.68 -1.68
C LYS A 422 6.83 28.78 -1.76
N ALA A 423 6.96 27.58 -2.30
CA ALA A 423 5.86 26.61 -2.33
C ALA A 423 5.38 26.25 -0.91
N PHE A 424 6.30 26.11 0.05
CA PHE A 424 5.97 25.90 1.46
C PHE A 424 5.28 27.11 2.09
N ALA A 425 5.73 28.33 1.82
CA ALA A 425 5.05 29.54 2.27
C ALA A 425 3.61 29.61 1.74
N GLU A 426 3.40 29.33 0.44
CA GLU A 426 2.09 29.38 -0.20
C GLU A 426 1.15 28.26 0.26
N SER A 427 1.69 27.11 0.65
CA SER A 427 0.89 25.96 1.12
C SER A 427 0.19 26.21 2.45
N GLY A 428 0.77 27.07 3.31
CA GLY A 428 0.21 27.40 4.62
C GLY A 428 0.16 26.25 5.63
N ILE A 429 0.94 25.17 5.45
CA ILE A 429 0.93 23.98 6.34
C ILE A 429 1.79 24.11 7.60
N PHE A 430 2.55 25.21 7.72
CA PHE A 430 3.50 25.42 8.80
C PHE A 430 2.96 26.38 9.87
N ASN A 431 3.29 26.09 11.13
CA ASN A 431 3.01 26.92 12.31
C ASN A 431 1.55 27.38 12.41
N VAL A 432 0.59 26.52 12.07
CA VAL A 432 -0.84 26.88 12.12
C VAL A 432 -1.27 26.94 13.59
N GLY A 433 -1.90 28.05 13.98
CA GLY A 433 -2.23 28.36 15.37
C GLY A 433 -3.13 27.32 16.04
N LYS A 434 -2.90 27.05 17.33
CA LYS A 434 -3.70 26.12 18.16
C LYS A 434 -3.89 24.71 17.56
N THR A 435 -2.94 24.26 16.75
CA THR A 435 -2.80 22.85 16.39
C THR A 435 -2.16 22.07 17.53
N PHE A 436 -2.43 20.78 17.57
CA PHE A 436 -1.84 19.91 18.58
C PHE A 436 -0.47 19.43 18.16
N HIS A 437 0.38 19.24 19.16
CA HIS A 437 1.70 18.68 18.96
C HIS A 437 1.59 17.21 18.64
N PHE A 438 2.49 16.76 17.78
CA PHE A 438 2.72 15.35 17.60
C PHE A 438 3.16 14.70 18.92
N SER A 439 2.46 13.64 19.35
CA SER A 439 2.83 12.81 20.49
C SER A 439 2.96 11.34 20.06
N GLU A 440 3.96 10.65 20.60
CA GLU A 440 4.10 9.19 20.47
C GLU A 440 2.85 8.46 21.02
N ASP A 441 2.06 9.10 21.89
CA ASP A 441 0.81 8.56 22.42
C ASP A 441 -0.24 8.31 21.34
N PHE A 442 -0.24 9.06 20.24
CA PHE A 442 -1.17 8.84 19.13
C PHE A 442 -0.96 7.46 18.49
N PHE A 443 0.28 6.97 18.49
CA PHE A 443 0.59 5.65 18.01
C PHE A 443 0.26 4.54 19.01
N LYS A 444 -0.41 4.81 20.13
CA LYS A 444 -0.98 3.77 20.99
C LYS A 444 -2.31 3.26 20.47
N TYR A 445 -3.09 4.10 19.78
CA TYR A 445 -4.35 3.69 19.15
C TYR A 445 -4.13 2.69 18.01
N ASN A 446 -5.13 1.83 17.79
CA ASN A 446 -5.03 0.76 16.78
C ASN A 446 -5.35 1.23 15.36
N LYS A 447 -6.19 2.26 15.23
CA LYS A 447 -6.71 2.75 13.96
C LYS A 447 -6.38 4.23 13.85
N ILE A 448 -5.46 4.56 12.96
CA ILE A 448 -4.99 5.93 12.76
C ILE A 448 -5.14 6.27 11.28
N ILE A 449 -5.81 7.38 10.99
CA ILE A 449 -6.06 7.83 9.63
C ILE A 449 -5.54 9.26 9.50
N VAL A 450 -4.68 9.52 8.51
CA VAL A 450 -4.27 10.86 8.11
C VAL A 450 -5.19 11.33 7.00
N ASP A 451 -6.07 12.27 7.32
CA ASP A 451 -7.02 12.81 6.35
C ASP A 451 -6.35 13.94 5.54
N LEU A 452 -5.76 13.59 4.39
CA LEU A 452 -5.04 14.53 3.55
C LEU A 452 -5.94 15.38 2.64
N THR A 453 -7.26 15.11 2.63
CA THR A 453 -8.23 15.88 1.82
C THR A 453 -8.17 17.37 2.13
N TRP A 454 -8.01 17.73 3.40
CA TRP A 454 -7.93 19.11 3.87
C TRP A 454 -6.78 19.88 3.23
N ILE A 455 -5.65 19.23 2.98
CA ILE A 455 -4.51 19.88 2.32
C ILE A 455 -4.81 20.10 0.85
N LEU A 456 -5.39 19.10 0.18
CA LEU A 456 -5.74 19.19 -1.24
C LEU A 456 -6.79 20.27 -1.48
N ASP A 457 -7.82 20.37 -0.63
CA ASP A 457 -8.90 21.34 -0.79
C ASP A 457 -8.45 22.79 -0.59
N TYR A 458 -7.57 23.04 0.39
CA TYR A 458 -7.20 24.42 0.78
C TYR A 458 -5.88 24.90 0.14
N SER A 459 -4.93 24.00 -0.12
CA SER A 459 -3.64 24.34 -0.73
C SER A 459 -3.53 23.98 -2.21
N ALA A 460 -4.30 23.01 -2.69
CA ALA A 460 -4.17 22.39 -4.01
C ALA A 460 -2.73 21.94 -4.35
N SER A 461 -1.92 21.64 -3.32
CA SER A 461 -0.50 21.31 -3.47
C SER A 461 -0.19 19.87 -3.11
N VAL A 462 0.16 19.07 -4.12
CA VAL A 462 0.68 17.69 -3.95
C VAL A 462 1.99 17.71 -3.15
N GLN A 463 2.80 18.76 -3.30
CA GLN A 463 4.05 18.91 -2.56
C GLN A 463 3.81 19.07 -1.06
N ALA A 464 2.78 19.84 -0.68
CA ALA A 464 2.40 20.03 0.72
C ALA A 464 1.88 18.72 1.34
N MET A 465 1.04 18.00 0.60
CA MET A 465 0.53 16.69 0.99
C MET A 465 1.67 15.69 1.23
N ALA A 466 2.60 15.57 0.26
CA ALA A 466 3.75 14.69 0.39
C ALA A 466 4.65 15.09 1.57
N THR A 467 4.85 16.39 1.81
CA THR A 467 5.67 16.88 2.94
C THR A 467 5.10 16.46 4.29
N ILE A 468 3.78 16.59 4.46
CA ILE A 468 3.09 16.12 5.67
C ILE A 468 3.21 14.60 5.81
N ALA A 469 3.00 13.85 4.73
CA ALA A 469 3.15 12.41 4.74
C ALA A 469 4.58 12.00 5.16
N TYR A 470 5.62 12.61 4.57
CA TYR A 470 7.01 12.31 4.89
C TYR A 470 7.38 12.64 6.32
N LYS A 471 6.84 13.74 6.88
CA LYS A 471 7.04 14.08 8.29
C LYS A 471 6.42 13.02 9.20
N LEU A 472 5.14 12.69 8.99
CA LEU A 472 4.41 11.71 9.81
C LEU A 472 5.02 10.30 9.69
N LEU A 473 5.44 9.89 8.49
CA LEU A 473 6.12 8.61 8.26
C LEU A 473 7.48 8.56 8.93
N SER A 474 8.24 9.65 8.88
CA SER A 474 9.53 9.74 9.55
C SER A 474 9.37 9.67 11.07
N ASP A 475 8.38 10.37 11.63
CA ASP A 475 8.12 10.33 13.06
C ASP A 475 7.66 8.94 13.52
N PHE A 476 6.77 8.31 12.75
CA PHE A 476 6.32 6.94 12.99
C PHE A 476 7.49 5.95 12.98
N TYR A 477 8.36 6.04 11.96
CA TYR A 477 9.55 5.19 11.89
C TYR A 477 10.46 5.41 13.09
N ASN A 478 10.70 6.66 13.49
CA ASN A 478 11.56 6.99 14.62
C ASN A 478 11.00 6.44 15.94
N TRP A 479 9.69 6.50 16.14
CA TRP A 479 9.01 5.88 17.28
C TRP A 479 9.21 4.36 17.32
N LYS A 480 8.98 3.66 16.21
CA LYS A 480 9.23 2.21 16.09
C LYS A 480 10.70 1.85 16.29
N ASP A 481 11.62 2.64 15.74
CA ASP A 481 13.06 2.46 15.88
C ASP A 481 13.53 2.63 17.33
N LYS A 482 12.98 3.60 18.05
CA LYS A 482 13.22 3.81 19.49
C LYS A 482 12.77 2.60 20.30
N LEU A 483 11.56 2.10 20.09
CA LEU A 483 11.07 0.89 20.77
C LEU A 483 11.98 -0.31 20.50
N TYR A 484 12.39 -0.51 19.25
CA TYR A 484 13.30 -1.59 18.87
C TYR A 484 14.66 -1.48 19.56
N LYS A 485 15.27 -0.28 19.57
CA LYS A 485 16.57 -0.04 20.23
C LYS A 485 16.52 -0.19 21.75
N GLU A 486 15.36 0.11 22.36
CA GLU A 486 15.09 -0.13 23.78
C GLU A 486 14.79 -1.61 24.09
N GLY A 487 14.74 -2.48 23.07
CA GLY A 487 14.40 -3.90 23.23
C GLY A 487 12.92 -4.15 23.58
N LYS A 488 12.04 -3.17 23.37
CA LYS A 488 10.60 -3.30 23.61
C LYS A 488 9.95 -4.05 22.45
N VAL A 489 9.15 -5.06 22.78
CA VAL A 489 8.30 -5.74 21.80
C VAL A 489 7.23 -4.76 21.32
N SER A 490 7.09 -4.60 20.00
CA SER A 490 6.03 -3.79 19.40
C SER A 490 5.21 -4.65 18.44
N GLU A 491 3.91 -4.49 18.43
CA GLU A 491 3.01 -5.23 17.53
C GLU A 491 3.18 -4.79 16.07
N LEU A 492 2.80 -5.66 15.12
CA LEU A 492 2.74 -5.30 13.71
C LEU A 492 1.86 -4.08 13.49
N THR A 493 2.41 -3.07 12.83
CA THR A 493 1.66 -1.92 12.34
C THR A 493 1.73 -1.87 10.82
N LEU A 494 0.56 -1.83 10.19
CA LEU A 494 0.41 -1.73 8.74
C LEU A 494 0.30 -0.26 8.32
N LEU A 495 1.29 0.23 7.59
CA LEU A 495 1.21 1.49 6.88
C LEU A 495 0.45 1.28 5.57
N ILE A 496 -0.68 1.95 5.40
CA ILE A 496 -1.51 1.85 4.19
C ILE A 496 -1.48 3.17 3.45
N MET A 497 -1.18 3.15 2.15
CA MET A 497 -1.25 4.33 1.28
C MET A 497 -1.98 3.98 0.00
N ASP A 498 -3.11 4.65 -0.22
CA ASP A 498 -3.77 4.68 -1.52
C ASP A 498 -3.13 5.77 -2.37
N GLU A 499 -3.06 5.59 -3.69
CA GLU A 499 -2.29 6.45 -4.61
C GLU A 499 -0.81 6.61 -4.26
N ALA A 500 -0.14 5.48 -3.97
CA ALA A 500 1.26 5.42 -3.54
C ALA A 500 2.25 6.21 -4.44
N HIS A 501 1.95 6.41 -5.73
CA HIS A 501 2.79 7.15 -6.66
C HIS A 501 2.90 8.65 -6.35
N GLU A 502 1.93 9.23 -5.64
CA GLU A 502 2.00 10.64 -5.21
C GLU A 502 3.02 10.84 -4.08
N TYR A 503 3.24 9.82 -3.25
CA TYR A 503 4.19 9.85 -2.13
C TYR A 503 5.58 9.37 -2.56
N PHE A 504 5.63 8.36 -3.43
CA PHE A 504 6.87 7.74 -3.89
C PHE A 504 6.98 7.76 -5.43
N PRO A 505 7.06 8.97 -6.03
CA PRO A 505 7.10 9.09 -7.48
C PRO A 505 8.38 8.51 -8.07
N GLN A 506 8.30 8.08 -9.33
CA GLN A 506 9.47 7.75 -10.12
C GLN A 506 10.30 9.02 -10.35
N THR A 507 11.46 9.11 -9.70
CA THR A 507 12.31 10.32 -9.66
C THR A 507 12.97 10.68 -11.00
N THR A 508 12.92 9.77 -11.97
CA THR A 508 13.35 10.08 -13.36
C THR A 508 12.32 10.87 -14.15
N LYS A 509 11.05 10.88 -13.72
CA LYS A 509 9.93 11.53 -14.42
C LYS A 509 9.50 12.84 -13.77
N VAL A 510 9.83 13.05 -12.50
CA VAL A 510 9.39 14.19 -11.70
C VAL A 510 10.62 14.81 -11.02
N GLU A 511 10.64 16.13 -10.84
CA GLU A 511 11.67 16.86 -10.08
C GLU A 511 11.55 16.51 -8.58
N ALA A 512 11.93 15.29 -8.21
CA ALA A 512 11.92 14.74 -6.86
C ALA A 512 13.29 14.15 -6.52
N SER A 513 13.77 14.38 -5.30
CA SER A 513 15.05 13.88 -4.81
C SER A 513 15.00 12.37 -4.63
N LYS A 514 15.81 11.68 -5.42
CA LYS A 514 15.99 10.23 -5.31
C LYS A 514 16.46 9.84 -3.90
N GLU A 515 17.41 10.58 -3.35
CA GLU A 515 17.97 10.30 -2.01
C GLU A 515 16.90 10.36 -0.92
N ILE A 516 16.01 11.36 -0.95
CA ILE A 516 14.97 11.53 0.06
C ILE A 516 13.89 10.45 -0.07
N VAL A 517 13.41 10.21 -1.29
CA VAL A 517 12.38 9.20 -1.60
C VAL A 517 12.88 7.80 -1.27
N GLU A 518 14.03 7.40 -1.83
CA GLU A 518 14.61 6.06 -1.61
C GLU A 518 15.11 5.89 -0.17
N GLY A 519 15.60 6.95 0.47
CA GLY A 519 15.98 6.93 1.88
C GLY A 519 14.81 6.61 2.80
N LEU A 520 13.62 7.18 2.56
CA LEU A 520 12.41 6.84 3.31
C LEU A 520 11.94 5.42 3.00
N ILE A 521 11.91 5.00 1.73
CA ILE A 521 11.55 3.63 1.33
C ILE A 521 12.44 2.61 2.04
N ASN A 522 13.76 2.82 2.06
CA ASN A 522 14.70 1.91 2.71
C ASN A 522 14.47 1.83 4.23
N ARG A 523 14.19 2.96 4.90
CA ARG A 523 13.82 2.95 6.33
C ARG A 523 12.54 2.14 6.57
N LEU A 524 11.47 2.43 5.83
CA LEU A 524 10.16 1.79 6.04
C LEU A 524 10.13 0.32 5.63
N MET A 525 10.76 -0.05 4.52
CA MET A 525 10.59 -1.36 3.89
C MET A 525 11.80 -2.30 3.99
N ARG A 526 13.02 -1.78 4.18
CA ARG A 526 14.17 -2.66 4.49
C ARG A 526 14.37 -2.78 5.99
N LEU A 527 14.50 -1.65 6.68
CA LEU A 527 14.74 -1.62 8.12
C LEU A 527 13.44 -1.82 8.93
N GLY A 528 12.28 -1.49 8.36
CA GLY A 528 11.00 -1.60 9.06
C GLY A 528 10.55 -3.05 9.34
N ARG A 529 11.02 -4.03 8.57
CA ARG A 529 10.63 -5.45 8.75
C ARG A 529 10.92 -5.96 10.16
N VAL A 530 12.15 -5.73 10.65
CA VAL A 530 12.58 -6.11 12.01
C VAL A 530 11.96 -5.24 13.12
N ARG A 531 11.30 -4.13 12.74
CA ARG A 531 10.60 -3.20 13.63
C ARG A 531 9.08 -3.43 13.61
N ASN A 532 8.63 -4.55 13.04
CA ASN A 532 7.21 -4.90 12.89
C ASN A 532 6.42 -3.82 12.15
N ILE A 533 6.98 -3.32 11.05
CA ILE A 533 6.32 -2.42 10.10
C ILE A 533 5.98 -3.21 8.83
N GLY A 534 4.69 -3.39 8.56
CA GLY A 534 4.18 -3.82 7.27
C GLY A 534 3.78 -2.61 6.44
N VAL A 535 3.93 -2.68 5.13
CA VAL A 535 3.59 -1.56 4.24
C VAL A 535 2.72 -2.10 3.12
N ILE A 536 1.55 -1.49 2.91
CA ILE A 536 0.59 -1.83 1.87
C ILE A 536 0.39 -0.60 0.99
N LEU A 537 0.75 -0.73 -0.27
CA LEU A 537 0.76 0.36 -1.24
C LEU A 537 -0.23 0.03 -2.34
N ALA A 538 -1.13 0.94 -2.66
CA ALA A 538 -2.02 0.82 -3.80
C ALA A 538 -1.75 1.90 -4.84
N THR A 539 -1.73 1.53 -6.13
CA THR A 539 -1.61 2.50 -7.22
C THR A 539 -2.31 2.00 -8.49
N HIS A 540 -2.69 2.93 -9.36
CA HIS A 540 -3.22 2.62 -10.69
C HIS A 540 -2.12 2.36 -11.72
N VAL A 541 -0.99 3.07 -11.60
CA VAL A 541 0.09 3.08 -12.58
C VAL A 541 1.40 2.69 -11.90
N SER A 542 1.94 1.53 -12.27
CA SER A 542 3.22 1.06 -11.73
C SER A 542 4.42 1.85 -12.28
N ASP A 543 4.27 2.52 -13.42
CA ASP A 543 5.34 3.28 -14.08
C ASP A 543 5.65 4.61 -13.39
N ASP A 544 4.73 5.12 -12.58
CA ASP A 544 4.91 6.38 -11.85
C ASP A 544 5.34 6.14 -10.41
N LEU A 545 5.42 4.88 -9.99
CA LEU A 545 5.87 4.44 -8.67
C LEU A 545 7.36 4.08 -8.70
N ASN A 546 8.10 4.47 -7.66
CA ASN A 546 9.52 4.15 -7.53
C ASN A 546 9.80 2.63 -7.63
N GLU A 547 10.76 2.24 -8.49
CA GLU A 547 11.12 0.83 -8.73
C GLU A 547 11.51 0.04 -7.47
N LEU A 548 12.11 0.68 -6.45
CA LEU A 548 12.46 0.00 -5.20
C LEU A 548 11.22 -0.55 -4.49
N ILE A 549 10.05 0.09 -4.63
CA ILE A 549 8.81 -0.43 -4.04
C ILE A 549 8.41 -1.74 -4.71
N ILE A 550 8.49 -1.80 -6.05
CA ILE A 550 8.17 -3.02 -6.82
C ILE A 550 9.11 -4.16 -6.43
N GLN A 551 10.39 -3.85 -6.20
CA GLN A 551 11.40 -4.82 -5.77
C GLN A 551 11.24 -5.28 -4.31
N LEU A 552 10.87 -4.38 -3.40
CA LEU A 552 10.80 -4.66 -1.96
C LEU A 552 9.48 -5.27 -1.50
N THR A 553 8.45 -5.25 -2.35
CA THR A 553 7.15 -5.87 -2.09
C THR A 553 7.16 -7.33 -2.54
N ASN A 554 7.21 -8.24 -1.58
CA ASN A 554 7.25 -9.68 -1.85
C ASN A 554 5.88 -10.23 -2.26
N THR A 555 4.80 -9.55 -1.86
CA THR A 555 3.44 -9.93 -2.23
C THR A 555 2.83 -8.88 -3.14
N LYS A 556 2.29 -9.32 -4.27
CA LYS A 556 1.65 -8.47 -5.28
C LYS A 556 0.22 -8.95 -5.51
N ILE A 557 -0.73 -8.04 -5.42
CA ILE A 557 -2.14 -8.27 -5.70
C ILE A 557 -2.50 -7.45 -6.93
N ILE A 558 -2.69 -8.13 -8.06
CA ILE A 558 -2.94 -7.49 -9.35
C ILE A 558 -4.40 -7.67 -9.71
N MET A 559 -5.11 -6.54 -9.80
CA MET A 559 -6.48 -6.45 -10.27
C MET A 559 -6.49 -6.05 -11.75
N ARG A 560 -7.69 -5.77 -12.28
CA ARG A 560 -7.88 -5.38 -13.68
C ARG A 560 -6.89 -4.32 -14.17
N ASN A 561 -6.10 -4.64 -15.21
CA ASN A 561 -5.07 -3.76 -15.76
C ASN A 561 -4.72 -4.05 -17.23
N ASP A 562 -3.99 -3.14 -17.87
CA ASP A 562 -3.53 -3.24 -19.25
C ASP A 562 -2.39 -4.25 -19.41
N ILE A 563 -2.32 -4.89 -20.58
CA ILE A 563 -1.35 -5.95 -20.91
C ILE A 563 0.11 -5.53 -20.70
N SER A 564 0.45 -4.27 -20.96
CA SER A 564 1.81 -3.74 -20.80
C SER A 564 2.25 -3.77 -19.33
N ILE A 565 1.34 -3.39 -18.41
CA ILE A 565 1.57 -3.38 -16.97
C ILE A 565 1.65 -4.82 -16.44
N LEU A 566 0.76 -5.71 -16.92
CA LEU A 566 0.79 -7.13 -16.54
C LEU A 566 2.12 -7.78 -16.91
N LYS A 567 2.59 -7.61 -18.15
CA LYS A 567 3.90 -8.10 -18.61
C LYS A 567 5.06 -7.56 -17.80
N LYS A 568 5.06 -6.26 -17.49
CA LYS A 568 6.12 -5.63 -16.69
C LYS A 568 6.24 -6.24 -15.28
N LEU A 569 5.09 -6.63 -14.71
CA LEU A 569 5.01 -7.21 -13.37
C LEU A 569 5.13 -8.74 -13.36
N GLY A 570 5.23 -9.38 -14.54
CA GLY A 570 5.33 -10.83 -14.71
C GLY A 570 4.00 -11.59 -14.62
N PHE A 571 2.87 -10.94 -14.92
CA PHE A 571 1.52 -11.52 -14.85
C PHE A 571 0.92 -11.74 -16.25
N GLU A 572 1.73 -11.94 -17.28
CA GLU A 572 1.25 -12.24 -18.64
C GLU A 572 0.38 -13.49 -18.72
N ASP A 573 0.64 -14.52 -17.89
CA ASP A 573 -0.10 -15.79 -17.88
C ASP A 573 -1.55 -15.63 -17.33
N TYR A 574 -1.86 -14.45 -16.79
CA TYR A 574 -3.18 -14.07 -16.30
C TYR A 574 -3.81 -12.93 -17.10
N ALA A 575 -3.21 -12.58 -18.26
CA ALA A 575 -3.67 -11.48 -19.08
C ALA A 575 -5.12 -11.61 -19.55
N ASP A 576 -5.55 -12.82 -19.91
CA ASP A 576 -6.87 -13.07 -20.46
C ASP A 576 -7.98 -12.79 -19.44
N ILE A 577 -7.74 -13.16 -18.18
CA ILE A 577 -8.68 -12.88 -17.08
C ILE A 577 -8.53 -11.46 -16.55
N LEU A 578 -7.31 -10.95 -16.36
CA LEU A 578 -7.08 -9.65 -15.72
C LEU A 578 -7.43 -8.45 -16.62
N GLN A 579 -7.43 -8.57 -17.95
CA GLN A 579 -7.84 -7.44 -18.80
C GLN A 579 -9.35 -7.11 -18.67
N ILE A 580 -10.18 -8.13 -18.45
CA ILE A 580 -11.64 -8.02 -18.39
C ILE A 580 -12.22 -8.36 -17.01
N ALA A 581 -11.35 -8.50 -16.00
CA ALA A 581 -11.71 -8.91 -14.66
C ALA A 581 -12.84 -8.03 -14.04
N PRO A 582 -13.90 -8.64 -13.49
CA PRO A 582 -14.91 -7.93 -12.71
C PRO A 582 -14.29 -7.23 -11.48
N VAL A 583 -14.93 -6.17 -10.99
CA VAL A 583 -14.46 -5.35 -9.85
C VAL A 583 -14.19 -6.20 -8.62
N GLY A 584 -12.96 -6.28 -8.13
CA GLY A 584 -12.58 -7.10 -6.97
C GLY A 584 -12.04 -8.49 -7.32
N VAL A 585 -12.01 -8.89 -8.59
CA VAL A 585 -11.20 -10.04 -9.02
C VAL A 585 -9.73 -9.62 -9.12
N ALA A 586 -8.85 -10.44 -8.58
CA ALA A 586 -7.41 -10.22 -8.58
C ALA A 586 -6.63 -11.53 -8.67
N VAL A 587 -5.36 -11.45 -9.06
CA VAL A 587 -4.36 -12.51 -8.82
C VAL A 587 -3.48 -12.05 -7.67
N ILE A 588 -3.26 -12.92 -6.69
CA ILE A 588 -2.24 -12.72 -5.67
C ILE A 588 -1.03 -13.62 -5.97
N ARG A 589 0.16 -13.02 -5.97
CA ARG A 589 1.45 -13.70 -6.02
C ARG A 589 2.23 -13.36 -4.76
N SER A 590 2.67 -14.37 -4.04
CA SER A 590 3.48 -14.22 -2.83
C SER A 590 4.70 -15.13 -2.90
N THR A 591 5.77 -14.79 -2.18
CA THR A 591 6.91 -15.69 -2.01
C THR A 591 6.62 -16.87 -1.08
N LYS A 592 5.44 -16.90 -0.44
CA LYS A 592 5.07 -17.86 0.61
C LYS A 592 4.05 -18.91 0.16
N PHE A 593 3.28 -18.62 -0.86
CA PHE A 593 2.25 -19.51 -1.37
C PHE A 593 2.07 -19.29 -2.87
N SER A 594 1.45 -20.26 -3.55
CA SER A 594 1.30 -20.25 -5.00
C SER A 594 0.46 -19.08 -5.50
N ASP A 595 0.49 -18.80 -6.80
CA ASP A 595 -0.40 -17.82 -7.37
C ASP A 595 -1.87 -18.26 -7.21
N VAL A 596 -2.71 -17.35 -6.71
CA VAL A 596 -4.14 -17.63 -6.48
C VAL A 596 -5.00 -16.55 -7.13
N LEU A 597 -6.00 -16.97 -7.90
CA LEU A 597 -7.08 -16.10 -8.35
C LEU A 597 -8.08 -15.92 -7.21
N ILE A 598 -8.40 -14.67 -6.91
CA ILE A 598 -9.24 -14.31 -5.78
C ILE A 598 -10.33 -13.33 -6.17
N ARG A 599 -11.42 -13.39 -5.41
CA ARG A 599 -12.41 -12.32 -5.30
C ARG A 599 -12.25 -11.68 -3.93
N THR A 600 -11.92 -10.40 -3.90
CA THR A 600 -11.82 -9.64 -2.65
C THR A 600 -13.17 -9.57 -1.95
N LEU A 601 -13.17 -9.58 -0.61
CA LEU A 601 -14.39 -9.36 0.15
C LEU A 601 -14.95 -7.96 -0.18
N SER A 602 -16.24 -7.89 -0.50
CA SER A 602 -16.95 -6.62 -0.59
C SER A 602 -17.26 -6.12 0.83
N ASP A 603 -17.15 -4.80 1.04
CA ASP A 603 -17.74 -4.16 2.23
C ASP A 603 -19.24 -4.53 2.26
N SER A 604 -19.64 -5.37 3.21
CA SER A 604 -21.04 -5.72 3.48
C SER A 604 -21.74 -4.63 4.29
#